data_AF-A0A420YIU4-F1
#
_entry.id   AF-A0A420YIU4-F1
#
_cell.length_a   1.000
_cell.length_b   1.000
_cell.length_c   1.000
_cell.angle_alpha   90.00
_cell.angle_beta   90.00
_cell.angle_gamma   90.00
#
_symmetry.space_group_name_H-M   'P 1'
#
loop_
_entity.id
_entity.type
_entity.pdbx_description
1 polymer ?
#
loop_
_entity_poly.entity_id
_entity_poly.type
_entity_poly.pdbx_seq_one_letter_code
_entity_poly.pdbx_strand_id
1 'polypeptide(L)'
;MSAVSPTRPDIVAFMATASKALNSPLPPPKDIFHFGGSDPALATERLHLAIAGKKTATTSWPVPDPLYWGPGDLSVILDGEGKPGAVMRTLSFRICKFKDVEVEFALAEAEGDYESYRRGHVEFYREQGGGKEGEVFGEESLVLCERFEVIYPVRTES
;
A
#
# COMPACT_ATOMS: atom_id res chain seq x y z
N MET A 1 1.62 -13.00 -0.49
CA MET A 1 0.27 -13.20 -1.03
C MET A 1 -0.70 -12.53 -0.07
N SER A 2 -1.62 -11.74 -0.59
CA SER A 2 -2.74 -11.17 0.17
C SER A 2 -3.40 -12.20 1.09
N ALA A 3 -3.70 -11.83 2.33
CA ALA A 3 -4.55 -12.65 3.22
C ALA A 3 -6.02 -12.67 2.75
N VAL A 4 -6.42 -11.73 1.88
CA VAL A 4 -7.77 -11.58 1.36
C VAL A 4 -7.84 -12.12 -0.08
N SER A 5 -8.82 -13.00 -0.33
CA SER A 5 -9.01 -13.61 -1.65
C SER A 5 -9.52 -12.58 -2.68
N PRO A 6 -8.96 -12.55 -3.91
CA PRO A 6 -9.51 -11.75 -5.01
C PRO A 6 -10.89 -12.22 -5.47
N THR A 7 -11.33 -13.41 -5.06
CA THR A 7 -12.68 -13.92 -5.33
C THR A 7 -13.70 -13.62 -4.23
N ARG A 8 -13.33 -12.85 -3.19
CA ARG A 8 -14.29 -12.40 -2.16
C ARG A 8 -15.41 -11.58 -2.83
N PRO A 9 -16.71 -11.86 -2.55
CA PRO A 9 -17.80 -11.30 -3.35
C PRO A 9 -17.84 -9.77 -3.48
N ASP A 10 -17.50 -9.06 -2.40
CA ASP A 10 -17.41 -7.59 -2.38
C ASP A 10 -16.24 -7.06 -3.21
N ILE A 11 -15.10 -7.74 -3.22
CA ILE A 11 -13.95 -7.41 -4.09
C ILE A 11 -14.32 -7.55 -5.56
N VAL A 12 -14.98 -8.66 -5.92
CA VAL A 12 -15.43 -8.91 -7.30
C VAL A 12 -16.42 -7.83 -7.73
N ALA A 13 -17.39 -7.50 -6.88
CA ALA A 13 -18.37 -6.45 -7.15
C ALA A 13 -17.72 -5.05 -7.27
N PHE A 14 -16.74 -4.76 -6.42
CA PHE A 14 -16.00 -3.50 -6.45
C PHE A 14 -15.16 -3.37 -7.73
N MET A 15 -14.43 -4.41 -8.12
CA MET A 15 -13.64 -4.41 -9.36
C MET A 15 -14.52 -4.30 -10.62
N ALA A 16 -15.71 -4.91 -10.61
CA ALA A 16 -16.68 -4.75 -11.69
C ALA A 16 -17.20 -3.31 -11.77
N THR A 17 -17.47 -2.68 -10.62
CA THR A 17 -17.88 -1.27 -10.55
C THR A 17 -16.78 -0.35 -11.06
N ALA A 18 -15.53 -0.56 -10.63
CA ALA A 18 -14.37 0.19 -11.10
C ALA A 18 -14.17 0.04 -12.61
N SER A 19 -14.27 -1.19 -13.14
CA SER A 19 -14.15 -1.46 -14.58
C SER A 19 -15.20 -0.70 -15.39
N LYS A 20 -16.45 -0.68 -14.91
CA LYS A 20 -17.55 0.07 -15.54
C LYS A 20 -17.30 1.58 -15.50
N ALA A 21 -16.87 2.11 -14.35
CA ALA A 21 -16.60 3.54 -14.19
C ALA A 21 -15.44 4.02 -15.08
N LEU A 22 -14.43 3.17 -15.27
CA LEU A 22 -13.26 3.46 -16.12
C LEU A 22 -13.48 3.14 -17.60
N ASN A 23 -14.66 2.63 -17.98
CA ASN A 23 -14.96 2.15 -19.33
C ASN A 23 -13.91 1.17 -19.88
N SER A 24 -13.32 0.35 -19.01
CA SER A 24 -12.27 -0.61 -19.36
C SER A 24 -12.32 -1.82 -18.42
N PRO A 25 -12.27 -3.06 -18.92
CA PRO A 25 -12.15 -4.22 -18.05
C PRO A 25 -10.81 -4.18 -17.29
N LEU A 26 -10.87 -4.30 -15.96
CA LEU A 26 -9.68 -4.42 -15.13
C LEU A 26 -9.34 -5.89 -14.88
N PRO A 27 -8.06 -6.29 -14.90
CA PRO A 27 -7.67 -7.61 -14.44
C PRO A 27 -7.95 -7.77 -12.93
N PRO A 28 -8.05 -9.02 -12.42
CA PRO A 28 -8.10 -9.26 -10.99
C PRO A 28 -6.90 -8.62 -10.26
N PRO A 29 -7.10 -8.07 -9.04
CA PRO A 29 -6.00 -7.49 -8.28
C PRO A 29 -5.01 -8.59 -7.87
N LYS A 30 -3.71 -8.23 -7.88
CA LYS A 30 -2.61 -9.07 -7.39
C LYS A 30 -2.51 -9.03 -5.88
N ASP A 31 -2.87 -7.90 -5.27
CA ASP A 31 -2.86 -7.74 -3.82
C ASP A 31 -4.11 -7.04 -3.29
N ILE A 32 -4.46 -7.35 -2.04
CA ILE A 32 -5.63 -6.78 -1.35
C ILE A 32 -5.26 -6.57 0.10
N PHE A 33 -5.16 -5.32 0.52
CA PHE A 33 -4.62 -4.97 1.83
C PHE A 33 -5.17 -3.64 2.30
N HIS A 34 -4.93 -3.29 3.56
CA HIS A 34 -5.10 -1.94 4.07
C HIS A 34 -3.78 -1.40 4.59
N PHE A 35 -3.62 -0.08 4.54
CA PHE A 35 -2.52 0.61 5.22
C PHE A 35 -2.76 0.69 6.73
N GLY A 36 -1.77 1.10 7.52
CA GLY A 36 -1.99 1.45 8.93
C GLY A 36 -2.05 0.28 9.92
N GLY A 37 -1.68 -0.94 9.51
CA GLY A 37 -1.53 -2.05 10.45
C GLY A 37 -2.84 -2.56 11.02
N SER A 38 -2.90 -2.78 12.33
CA SER A 38 -4.10 -3.30 13.00
C SER A 38 -5.07 -2.23 13.46
N ASP A 39 -4.76 -0.93 13.28
CA ASP A 39 -5.63 0.19 13.67
C ASP A 39 -6.64 0.53 12.54
N PRO A 40 -7.96 0.26 12.74
CA PRO A 40 -8.98 0.55 11.73
C PRO A 40 -9.14 2.04 11.39
N ALA A 41 -8.92 2.92 12.37
CA ALA A 41 -9.04 4.36 12.14
C ALA A 41 -7.89 4.83 11.26
N LEU A 42 -6.67 4.37 11.55
CA LEU A 42 -5.50 4.66 10.74
C LEU A 42 -5.63 4.06 9.33
N ALA A 43 -6.13 2.83 9.19
CA ALA A 43 -6.37 2.22 7.89
C ALA A 43 -7.32 3.05 7.01
N THR A 44 -8.42 3.51 7.59
CA THR A 44 -9.40 4.36 6.91
C THR A 44 -8.81 5.73 6.55
N GLU A 45 -8.06 6.35 7.46
CA GLU A 45 -7.38 7.63 7.19
C GLU A 45 -6.40 7.52 6.02
N ARG A 46 -5.56 6.48 6.02
CA ARG A 46 -4.54 6.24 4.99
C ARG A 46 -5.17 5.95 3.63
N LEU A 47 -6.28 5.22 3.59
CA LEU A 47 -7.08 5.04 2.38
C LEU A 47 -7.57 6.40 1.83
N HIS A 48 -8.11 7.28 2.67
CA HIS A 48 -8.55 8.61 2.22
C HIS A 48 -7.39 9.46 1.67
N LEU A 49 -6.20 9.39 2.29
CA LEU A 49 -5.00 10.06 1.78
C LEU A 49 -4.58 9.52 0.41
N ALA A 50 -4.69 8.21 0.19
CA ALA A 50 -4.42 7.59 -1.10
C ALA A 50 -5.43 8.05 -2.17
N ILE A 51 -6.74 8.02 -1.85
CA ILE A 51 -7.80 8.49 -2.75
C ILE A 51 -7.62 9.97 -3.12
N ALA A 52 -7.22 10.81 -2.16
CA ALA A 52 -6.92 12.22 -2.42
C ALA A 52 -5.63 12.41 -3.27
N GLY A 53 -4.85 11.36 -3.49
CA GLY A 53 -3.54 11.40 -4.15
C GLY A 53 -2.47 12.13 -3.34
N LYS A 54 -2.64 12.19 -2.01
CA LYS A 54 -1.63 12.67 -1.06
C LYS A 54 -0.65 11.55 -0.71
N LYS A 55 -1.15 10.34 -0.46
CA LYS A 55 -0.34 9.12 -0.34
C LYS A 55 -0.18 8.49 -1.73
N THR A 56 1.05 8.45 -2.23
CA THR A 56 1.41 7.90 -3.55
C THR A 56 2.61 6.95 -3.48
N ALA A 57 3.02 6.63 -2.25
CA ALA A 57 4.12 5.74 -1.96
C ALA A 57 3.77 4.85 -0.77
N THR A 58 4.33 3.64 -0.75
CA THR A 58 4.27 2.73 0.39
C THR A 58 5.58 1.96 0.52
N THR A 59 5.96 1.65 1.75
CA THR A 59 7.10 0.79 2.05
C THR A 59 6.62 -0.57 2.57
N SER A 60 7.38 -1.64 2.27
CA SER A 60 7.13 -2.98 2.81
C SER A 60 8.41 -3.59 3.36
N TRP A 61 8.29 -4.22 4.53
CA TRP A 61 9.30 -5.09 5.14
C TRP A 61 8.61 -6.31 5.78
N PRO A 62 9.17 -7.52 5.65
CA PRO A 62 10.31 -7.86 4.78
C PRO A 62 9.98 -7.65 3.29
N VAL A 63 11.02 -7.54 2.45
CA VAL A 63 10.81 -7.55 0.99
C VAL A 63 10.16 -8.90 0.61
N PRO A 64 9.00 -8.90 -0.05
CA PRO A 64 8.34 -10.15 -0.44
C PRO A 64 9.22 -11.00 -1.37
N ASP A 65 9.32 -12.29 -1.05
CA ASP A 65 10.03 -13.28 -1.88
C ASP A 65 9.18 -14.57 -2.00
N PRO A 66 8.66 -14.91 -3.19
CA PRO A 66 8.80 -14.16 -4.44
C PRO A 66 7.96 -12.88 -4.44
N LEU A 67 8.43 -11.88 -5.18
CA LEU A 67 7.64 -10.69 -5.49
C LEU A 67 6.53 -11.08 -6.49
N TYR A 68 5.27 -10.99 -6.06
CA TYR A 68 4.12 -11.53 -6.80
C TYR A 68 3.27 -10.47 -7.53
N TRP A 69 3.65 -9.19 -7.41
CA TRP A 69 3.11 -8.08 -8.19
C TRP A 69 4.25 -7.21 -8.72
N GLY A 70 3.96 -6.42 -9.75
CA GLY A 70 4.94 -5.59 -10.43
C GLY A 70 4.36 -4.29 -10.99
N PRO A 71 5.20 -3.42 -11.57
CA PRO A 71 4.73 -2.24 -12.30
C PRO A 71 3.62 -2.58 -13.31
N GLY A 72 2.50 -1.86 -13.23
CA GLY A 72 1.30 -2.06 -14.03
C GLY A 72 0.24 -2.96 -13.39
N ASP A 73 0.60 -3.79 -12.41
CA ASP A 73 -0.36 -4.61 -11.68
C ASP A 73 -1.26 -3.76 -10.77
N LEU A 74 -2.43 -4.33 -10.46
CA LEU A 74 -3.45 -3.69 -9.65
C LEU A 74 -3.50 -4.28 -8.25
N SER A 75 -3.79 -3.44 -7.28
CA SER A 75 -4.12 -3.85 -5.92
C SER A 75 -5.37 -3.13 -5.43
N VAL A 76 -6.11 -3.74 -4.52
CA VAL A 76 -7.25 -3.11 -3.85
C VAL A 76 -6.84 -2.68 -2.45
N ILE A 77 -7.08 -1.41 -2.14
CA ILE A 77 -6.90 -0.86 -0.80
C ILE A 77 -8.23 -0.96 -0.05
N LEU A 78 -8.21 -1.61 1.11
CA LEU A 78 -9.34 -1.74 2.02
C LEU A 78 -9.37 -0.58 3.03
N ASP A 79 -10.56 -0.29 3.55
CA ASP A 79 -10.75 0.55 4.73
C ASP A 79 -10.50 -0.23 6.04
N GLY A 80 -10.64 0.44 7.18
CA GLY A 80 -10.47 -0.20 8.50
C GLY A 80 -11.54 -1.24 8.86
N GLU A 81 -12.66 -1.28 8.15
CA GLU A 81 -13.69 -2.32 8.30
C GLU A 81 -13.46 -3.50 7.33
N GLY A 82 -12.37 -3.45 6.55
CA GLY A 82 -12.02 -4.46 5.56
C GLY A 82 -12.82 -4.40 4.27
N LYS A 83 -13.52 -3.30 3.99
CA LYS A 83 -14.30 -3.09 2.75
C LYS A 83 -13.41 -2.43 1.68
N PRO A 84 -13.59 -2.75 0.39
CA PRO A 84 -12.78 -2.17 -0.67
C PRO A 84 -13.09 -0.69 -0.88
N GLY A 85 -12.04 0.14 -0.85
CA GLY A 85 -12.16 1.59 -0.98
C GLY A 85 -11.49 2.17 -2.22
N ALA A 86 -10.38 1.58 -2.68
CA ALA A 86 -9.67 2.06 -3.87
C ALA A 86 -9.02 0.94 -4.68
N VAL A 87 -8.87 1.17 -5.98
CA VAL A 87 -7.97 0.40 -6.85
C VAL A 87 -6.73 1.25 -7.10
N MET A 88 -5.56 0.70 -6.76
CA MET A 88 -4.27 1.29 -7.07
C MET A 88 -3.56 0.52 -8.17
N ARG A 89 -2.69 1.22 -8.91
CA ARG A 89 -1.75 0.64 -9.87
C ARG A 89 -0.33 0.92 -9.39
N THR A 90 0.50 -0.12 -9.35
CA THR A 90 1.92 0.01 -9.09
C THR A 90 2.60 0.71 -10.26
N LEU A 91 3.38 1.75 -10.00
CA LEU A 91 4.14 2.51 -11.00
C LEU A 91 5.59 2.06 -11.05
N SER A 92 6.23 1.86 -9.89
CA SER A 92 7.63 1.45 -9.82
C SER A 92 7.98 0.84 -8.47
N PHE A 93 9.07 0.10 -8.46
CA PHE A 93 9.71 -0.40 -7.25
C PHE A 93 11.15 0.05 -7.16
N ARG A 94 11.61 0.22 -5.92
CA ARG A 94 13.02 0.36 -5.57
C ARG A 94 13.27 -0.42 -4.29
N ILE A 95 14.28 -1.29 -4.29
CA ILE A 95 14.75 -1.92 -3.06
C ILE A 95 15.98 -1.13 -2.58
N CYS A 96 15.96 -0.71 -1.32
CA CYS A 96 17.07 0.01 -0.69
C CYS A 96 17.11 -0.31 0.80
N LYS A 97 18.17 0.11 1.50
CA LYS A 97 18.16 0.07 2.96
C LYS A 97 17.22 1.14 3.49
N PHE A 98 16.62 0.91 4.65
CA PHE A 98 15.69 1.87 5.26
C PHE A 98 16.31 3.27 5.49
N LYS A 99 17.60 3.33 5.83
CA LYS A 99 18.34 4.60 5.94
C LYS A 99 18.50 5.35 4.61
N ASP A 100 18.40 4.64 3.48
CA ASP A 100 18.56 5.15 2.12
C ASP A 100 17.19 5.46 1.46
N VAL A 101 16.10 5.48 2.24
CA VAL A 101 14.81 6.00 1.80
C VAL A 101 14.91 7.51 1.68
N GLU A 102 14.72 7.99 0.45
CA GLU A 102 14.79 9.41 0.12
C GLU A 102 13.66 10.20 0.80
N VAL A 103 13.95 11.43 1.22
CA VAL A 103 12.98 12.28 1.94
C VAL A 103 11.72 12.51 1.11
N GLU A 104 11.86 12.74 -0.20
CA GLU A 104 10.71 12.93 -1.10
C GLU A 104 9.81 11.69 -1.14
N PHE A 105 10.39 10.49 -1.14
CA PHE A 105 9.63 9.24 -1.05
C PHE A 105 8.88 9.12 0.28
N ALA A 106 9.56 9.37 1.39
CA ALA A 106 8.95 9.32 2.71
C ALA A 106 7.79 10.32 2.86
N LEU A 107 7.93 11.53 2.32
CA LEU A 107 6.84 12.52 2.33
C LEU A 107 5.66 12.09 1.46
N ALA A 108 5.91 11.38 0.36
CA ALA A 108 4.86 10.83 -0.50
C ALA A 108 4.07 9.68 0.14
N GLU A 109 4.55 9.11 1.25
CA GLU A 109 3.76 8.19 2.07
C GLU A 109 2.68 8.91 2.90
N ALA A 110 2.75 10.24 2.98
CA ALA A 110 1.82 11.11 3.69
C ALA A 110 1.66 10.77 5.19
N GLU A 111 2.73 10.31 5.85
CA GLU A 111 2.73 9.87 7.26
C GLU A 111 3.35 10.88 8.23
N GLY A 112 3.21 12.17 7.92
CA GLY A 112 3.81 13.27 8.65
C GLY A 112 5.10 13.77 7.99
N ASP A 113 6.01 14.32 8.78
CA ASP A 113 7.34 14.70 8.32
C ASP A 113 8.29 13.49 8.24
N TYR A 114 9.51 13.71 7.75
CA TYR A 114 10.51 12.66 7.57
C TYR A 114 10.82 11.92 8.88
N GLU A 115 10.97 12.64 10.00
CA GLU A 115 11.28 12.05 11.29
C GLU A 115 10.11 11.20 11.83
N SER A 116 8.87 11.65 11.61
CA SER A 116 7.66 10.90 11.97
C SER A 116 7.49 9.66 11.12
N TYR A 117 7.75 9.75 9.82
CA TYR A 117 7.82 8.60 8.92
C TYR A 117 8.81 7.56 9.45
N ARG A 118 10.04 7.99 9.76
CA ARG A 118 11.11 7.10 10.22
C ARG A 118 10.75 6.40 11.52
N ARG A 119 10.31 7.16 12.52
CA ARG A 119 9.90 6.62 13.82
C ARG A 119 8.72 5.66 13.69
N GLY A 120 7.69 6.06 12.95
CA GLY A 120 6.48 5.25 12.74
C GLY A 120 6.78 3.91 12.06
N HIS A 121 7.63 3.89 11.03
CA HIS A 121 8.02 2.64 10.37
C HIS A 121 8.85 1.72 11.27
N VAL A 122 9.74 2.29 12.10
CA VAL A 122 10.53 1.50 13.05
C VAL A 122 9.64 0.86 14.12
N GLU A 123 8.69 1.61 14.67
CA GLU A 123 7.71 1.10 15.63
C GLU A 123 6.84 0.01 14.98
N PHE A 124 6.24 0.33 13.82
CA PHE A 124 5.35 -0.54 13.08
C PHE A 124 5.96 -1.90 12.74
N TYR A 125 7.14 -1.95 12.11
CA TYR A 125 7.75 -3.21 11.69
C TYR A 125 8.34 -4.02 12.84
N ARG A 126 8.70 -3.37 13.95
CA ARG A 126 9.09 -4.09 15.17
C ARG A 126 7.89 -4.75 15.85
N GLU A 127 6.72 -4.12 15.81
CA GLU A 127 5.47 -4.67 16.35
C GLU A 127 4.89 -5.76 15.45
N GLN A 128 4.81 -5.54 14.14
CA GLN A 128 4.32 -6.55 13.21
C GLN A 128 5.22 -7.78 13.17
N GLY A 129 6.53 -7.59 13.34
CA GLY A 129 7.52 -8.62 13.00
C GLY A 129 7.50 -8.92 11.50
N GLY A 130 8.15 -10.00 11.10
CA GLY A 130 8.15 -10.46 9.69
C GLY A 130 9.54 -10.72 9.11
N GLY A 131 10.59 -10.22 9.76
CA GLY A 131 11.96 -10.63 9.45
C GLY A 131 12.22 -12.11 9.77
N LYS A 132 13.41 -12.59 9.41
CA LYS A 132 13.86 -13.93 9.84
C LYS A 132 13.94 -14.00 11.36
N GLU A 133 13.93 -15.21 11.92
CA GLU A 133 14.07 -15.38 13.38
C GLU A 133 15.32 -14.65 13.90
N GLY A 134 15.12 -13.73 14.86
CA GLY A 134 16.15 -12.87 15.42
C GLY A 134 16.46 -11.58 14.63
N GLU A 135 15.82 -11.36 13.48
CA GLU A 135 15.95 -10.12 12.70
C GLU A 135 15.04 -9.04 13.27
N VAL A 136 15.62 -7.88 13.60
CA VAL A 136 14.90 -6.71 14.09
C VAL A 136 14.99 -5.61 13.03
N PHE A 137 13.84 -5.02 12.70
CA PHE A 137 13.80 -3.91 11.77
C PHE A 137 14.63 -2.71 12.25
N GLY A 138 15.42 -2.14 11.34
CA GLY A 138 16.25 -0.97 11.59
C GLY A 138 16.87 -0.39 10.32
N GLU A 139 17.84 0.51 10.50
CA GLU A 139 18.47 1.30 9.45
C GLU A 139 19.04 0.50 8.27
N GLU A 140 19.57 -0.70 8.55
CA GLU A 140 20.20 -1.57 7.56
C GLU A 140 19.22 -2.54 6.90
N SER A 141 17.96 -2.61 7.36
CA SER A 141 16.93 -3.49 6.79
C SER A 141 16.63 -3.10 5.34
N LEU A 142 16.60 -4.08 4.45
CA LEU A 142 16.15 -3.87 3.07
C LEU A 142 14.64 -3.72 3.02
N VAL A 143 14.16 -2.66 2.37
CA VAL A 143 12.74 -2.37 2.20
C VAL A 143 12.37 -2.28 0.74
N LEU A 144 11.14 -2.68 0.41
CA LEU A 144 10.54 -2.46 -0.90
C LEU A 144 9.80 -1.12 -0.87
N CYS A 145 10.33 -0.14 -1.58
CA CYS A 145 9.68 1.14 -1.83
C CYS A 145 8.83 1.02 -3.10
N GLU A 146 7.51 1.13 -2.96
CA GLU A 146 6.54 1.13 -4.05
C GLU A 146 5.99 2.53 -4.29
N ARG A 147 6.02 2.97 -5.55
CA ARG A 147 5.20 4.09 -6.01
C ARG A 147 3.93 3.57 -6.66
N PHE A 148 2.81 4.21 -6.39
CA PHE A 148 1.53 3.84 -6.94
C PHE A 148 0.68 5.07 -7.27
N GLU A 149 -0.34 4.85 -8.10
CA GLU A 149 -1.43 5.80 -8.31
C GLU A 149 -2.76 5.14 -7.96
N VAL A 150 -3.71 5.91 -7.43
CA VAL A 150 -5.11 5.46 -7.34
C VAL A 150 -5.79 5.72 -8.68
N ILE A 151 -6.28 4.66 -9.30
CA ILE A 151 -7.00 4.72 -10.58
C ILE A 151 -8.53 4.70 -10.39
N TYR A 152 -9.01 4.24 -9.24
CA TYR A 152 -10.42 4.27 -8.86
C TYR A 152 -10.56 4.43 -7.34
N PRO A 153 -11.46 5.29 -6.83
CA PRO A 153 -12.32 6.21 -7.58
C PRO A 153 -11.51 7.27 -8.35
N VAL A 154 -12.05 7.74 -9.48
CA VAL A 154 -11.41 8.80 -10.26
C VAL A 154 -11.55 10.10 -9.47
N ARG A 155 -10.45 10.81 -9.24
CA ARG A 155 -10.49 12.13 -8.62
C ARG A 155 -11.25 13.08 -9.53
N THR A 156 -12.35 13.65 -9.06
CA THR A 156 -12.96 14.80 -9.72
C THR A 156 -12.12 16.02 -9.37
N GLU A 157 -11.40 16.58 -10.34
CA GLU A 157 -10.78 17.88 -10.14
C GLU A 157 -11.89 18.88 -9.80
N SER A 158 -11.71 19.57 -8.68
CA SER A 158 -12.62 20.63 -8.21
C SER A 158 -12.11 21.98 -8.67
#